data_AF-A0A2N2JRH1-F1
#
_entry.id   AF-A0A2N2JRH1-F1
#
_cell.length_a   1.000
_cell.length_b   1.000
_cell.length_c   1.000
_cell.angle_alpha   90.00
_cell.angle_beta   90.00
_cell.angle_gamma   90.00
#
_symmetry.space_group_name_H-M   'P 1'
#
loop_
_entity.id
_entity.type
_entity.pdbx_description
1 polymer ?
#
loop_
_entity_poly.entity_id
_entity_poly.type
_entity_poly.pdbx_seq_one_letter_code
_entity_poly.pdbx_strand_id
1 'polypeptide(L)'
;NAESLNHERIIWGTRDFILYHGNNRIRDRLQSFVTANPDPGTLRHIAIIPEQNKCFIFMIPQKGQVARNLSPVYQLIPTLMKQEEK
;
A
#
# COMPACT_ATOMS: atom_id res chain seq x y z
N ASN A 1 -5.22 -3.22 16.84
CA ASN A 1 -4.13 -3.19 15.84
C ASN A 1 -4.29 -2.14 14.73
N ALA A 2 -5.31 -1.27 14.74
CA ALA A 2 -5.38 -0.10 13.84
C ALA A 2 -5.02 1.23 14.53
N GLU A 3 -5.03 1.26 15.86
CA GLU A 3 -4.83 2.49 16.66
C GLU A 3 -3.37 2.94 16.77
N SER A 4 -2.40 2.09 16.38
CA SER A 4 -0.97 2.41 16.42
C SER A 4 -0.43 2.98 15.10
N LEU A 5 -1.25 3.01 14.04
CA LEU A 5 -0.84 3.48 12.71
C LEU A 5 -1.46 4.84 12.44
N ASN A 6 -0.65 5.75 11.90
CA ASN A 6 -1.18 6.96 11.30
C ASN A 6 -1.95 6.58 10.04
N HIS A 7 -3.01 7.33 9.76
CA HIS A 7 -3.79 7.15 8.56
C HIS A 7 -4.11 8.49 7.91
N GLU A 8 -4.05 8.53 6.58
CA GLU A 8 -4.49 9.68 5.81
C GLU A 8 -5.35 9.22 4.63
N ARG A 9 -6.24 10.10 4.17
CA ARG A 9 -7.00 9.86 2.95
C ARG A 9 -6.19 10.35 1.76
N ILE A 10 -6.00 9.48 0.77
CA ILE A 10 -5.38 9.83 -0.50
C ILE A 10 -6.35 9.53 -1.64
N ILE A 11 -6.24 10.31 -2.72
CA ILE A 11 -6.91 10.00 -3.97
C ILE A 11 -5.94 9.21 -4.84
N TRP A 12 -6.37 8.02 -5.28
CA TRP A 12 -5.60 7.18 -6.19
C TRP A 12 -6.46 6.82 -7.40
N GLY A 13 -6.11 7.40 -8.55
CA GLY A 13 -6.95 7.38 -9.73
C GLY A 13 -8.25 8.14 -9.46
N THR A 14 -9.37 7.43 -9.48
CA THR A 14 -10.71 7.99 -9.25
C THR A 14 -11.33 7.59 -7.91
N ARG A 15 -10.53 7.06 -6.97
CA ARG A 15 -11.03 6.48 -5.73
C ARG A 15 -10.30 7.03 -4.51
N ASP A 16 -11.04 7.11 -3.41
CA ASP A 16 -10.50 7.37 -2.08
C ASP A 16 -9.88 6.11 -1.49
N PHE A 17 -8.66 6.25 -0.99
CA PHE A 17 -7.95 5.23 -0.23
C PHE A 17 -7.62 5.77 1.15
N ILE A 18 -7.67 4.89 2.15
CA ILE A 18 -7.07 5.14 3.46
C ILE A 18 -5.68 4.51 3.44
N LEU A 19 -4.66 5.36 3.53
CA LEU A 19 -3.27 4.95 3.61
C LEU A 19 -2.88 4.82 5.06
N TYR A 20 -2.54 3.60 5.50
CA TYR A 20 -2.00 3.36 6.84
C TYR A 20 -0.48 3.32 6.79
N HIS A 21 0.19 4.07 7.67
CA HIS A 21 1.65 4.11 7.75
C HIS A 21 2.15 4.20 9.20
N GLY A 22 3.24 3.48 9.49
CA GLY A 22 3.93 3.54 10.79
C GLY A 22 4.81 4.79 10.95
N ASN A 23 5.37 5.30 9.85
CA ASN A 23 6.27 6.46 9.85
C ASN A 23 6.15 7.30 8.56
N ASN A 24 6.73 8.51 8.55
CA ASN A 24 6.65 9.44 7.42
C ASN A 24 7.43 8.97 6.17
N ARG A 25 8.45 8.13 6.31
CA ARG A 25 9.22 7.66 5.15
C ARG A 25 8.42 6.68 4.30
N ILE A 26 7.68 5.78 4.95
CA ILE A 26 6.79 4.83 4.27
C ILE A 26 5.65 5.57 3.58
N ARG A 27 5.11 6.58 4.27
CA ARG A 27 4.13 7.51 3.70
C ARG A 27 4.64 8.11 2.39
N ASP A 28 5.82 8.74 2.39
CA ASP A 28 6.38 9.40 1.20
C ASP A 28 6.63 8.41 0.05
N ARG A 29 7.04 7.19 0.37
CA ARG A 29 7.28 6.15 -0.63
C ARG A 29 5.99 5.61 -1.24
N LEU A 30 4.97 5.40 -0.41
CA LEU A 30 3.63 5.01 -0.87
C LEU A 30 3.02 6.12 -1.73
N GLN A 31 3.16 7.38 -1.32
CA GLN A 31 2.74 8.54 -2.10
C GLN A 31 3.42 8.57 -3.47
N SER A 32 4.74 8.40 -3.50
CA SER A 32 5.52 8.35 -4.76
C SER A 32 5.08 7.19 -5.65
N PHE A 33 4.78 6.04 -5.06
CA PHE A 33 4.27 4.88 -5.79
C PHE A 33 2.89 5.14 -6.42
N VAL A 34 1.98 5.77 -5.67
CA VAL A 34 0.65 6.17 -6.16
C VAL A 34 0.76 7.17 -7.30
N THR A 35 1.68 8.13 -7.22
CA THR A 35 1.97 9.06 -8.32
C THR A 35 2.52 8.35 -9.56
N ALA A 36 3.41 7.37 -9.39
CA ALA A 36 4.00 6.62 -10.51
C ALA A 36 3.05 5.59 -11.13
N ASN A 37 2.05 5.12 -10.38
CA ASN A 37 1.09 4.10 -10.81
C ASN A 37 -0.33 4.65 -10.65
N PRO A 38 -0.81 5.56 -11.50
CA PRO A 38 -2.06 6.30 -11.24
C PRO A 38 -3.33 5.43 -11.24
N ASP A 39 -3.30 4.22 -11.80
CA ASP A 39 -4.43 3.29 -11.80
C ASP A 39 -4.27 2.21 -10.71
N PRO A 40 -5.13 2.20 -9.67
CA PRO A 40 -5.11 1.16 -8.64
C PRO A 40 -5.73 -0.18 -9.09
N GLY A 41 -6.34 -0.26 -10.27
CA GLY A 41 -6.99 -1.46 -10.79
C GLY A 41 -8.06 -2.01 -9.85
N THR A 42 -7.87 -3.22 -9.34
CA THR A 42 -8.80 -3.88 -8.39
C THR A 42 -8.48 -3.65 -6.92
N LEU A 43 -7.40 -2.93 -6.60
CA LEU A 43 -7.01 -2.65 -5.22
C LEU A 43 -8.00 -1.68 -4.55
N ARG A 44 -8.15 -1.80 -3.23
CA ARG A 44 -9.09 -1.00 -2.42
C ARG A 44 -8.48 -0.51 -1.11
N HIS A 45 -7.73 -1.34 -0.40
CA HIS A 45 -7.01 -0.92 0.79
C HIS A 45 -5.63 -1.58 0.84
N ILE A 46 -4.65 -0.83 1.33
CA ILE A 46 -3.30 -1.31 1.59
C ILE A 46 -2.91 -0.81 2.99
N ALA A 47 -2.56 -1.74 3.86
CA ALA A 47 -1.99 -1.43 5.17
C ALA A 47 -0.64 -2.13 5.31
N ILE A 48 0.36 -1.37 5.75
CA ILE A 48 1.73 -1.85 5.88
C ILE A 48 2.13 -1.62 7.34
N ILE A 49 2.56 -2.70 8.00
CA ILE A 49 2.99 -2.72 9.41
C ILE A 49 4.42 -3.27 9.45
N PRO A 50 5.41 -2.42 9.16
CA PRO A 50 6.81 -2.82 9.10
C PRO A 50 7.32 -3.44 10.39
N GLU A 51 6.92 -2.91 11.54
CA GLU A 51 7.37 -3.33 12.87
C GLU A 51 6.94 -4.78 13.17
N GLN A 52 5.92 -5.28 12.46
CA GLN A 52 5.43 -6.65 12.56
C GLN A 52 5.76 -7.50 11.33
N ASN A 53 6.49 -6.95 10.35
CA ASN A 53 6.75 -7.55 9.05
C ASN A 53 5.46 -8.08 8.37
N LYS A 54 4.39 -7.27 8.43
CA LYS A 54 3.06 -7.63 7.91
C LYS A 54 2.57 -6.60 6.90
N CYS A 55 1.87 -7.09 5.88
CA CYS A 55 1.14 -6.28 4.93
C CYS A 55 -0.25 -6.88 4.71
N PHE A 56 -1.27 -6.03 4.70
CA PHE A 56 -2.66 -6.39 4.41
C PHE A 56 -3.10 -5.67 3.14
N ILE A 57 -3.61 -6.43 2.18
CA ILE A 57 -4.11 -5.90 0.91
C ILE A 57 -5.54 -6.37 0.73
N PHE A 58 -6.45 -5.43 0.54
CA PHE A 58 -7.83 -5.69 0.15
C PHE A 58 -8.02 -5.32 -1.31
N MET A 59 -8.57 -6.25 -2.09
CA MET A 59 -8.85 -6.07 -3.50
C MET A 59 -10.17 -6.77 -3.88
N ILE A 60 -10.87 -6.25 -4.88
CA ILE A 60 -12.06 -6.90 -5.44
C ILE A 60 -11.59 -7.77 -6.62
N PRO A 61 -11.53 -9.10 -6.49
CA PRO A 61 -10.93 -9.95 -7.51
C PRO A 61 -11.74 -9.89 -8.81
N GLN A 62 -11.02 -9.85 -9.93
CA GLN A 62 -11.58 -10.03 -11.26
C GLN A 62 -10.80 -11.14 -11.95
N LYS A 63 -11.52 -12.00 -12.69
CA LYS A 63 -10.92 -13.16 -13.36
C LYS A 63 -9.77 -12.71 -14.27
N GLY A 64 -8.58 -13.27 -14.05
CA GLY A 64 -7.37 -12.97 -14.81
C GLY A 64 -6.67 -11.64 -14.49
N GLN A 65 -7.20 -10.79 -13.60
CA GLN A 65 -6.62 -9.48 -13.29
C GLN A 65 -5.89 -9.41 -11.94
N VAL A 66 -6.05 -10.42 -11.08
CA VAL A 66 -5.48 -10.40 -9.71
C VAL A 66 -3.96 -10.21 -9.75
N ALA A 67 -3.23 -11.07 -10.46
CA ALA A 67 -1.77 -10.97 -10.54
C ALA A 67 -1.31 -9.64 -11.16
N ARG A 68 -1.98 -9.20 -12.24
CA ARG A 68 -1.69 -7.93 -12.91
C ARG A 68 -1.79 -6.74 -11.98
N ASN A 69 -2.87 -6.66 -11.20
CA ASN A 69 -3.15 -5.52 -10.34
C ASN A 69 -2.40 -5.60 -9.00
N LEU A 70 -2.06 -6.80 -8.54
CA LEU A 70 -1.33 -7.01 -7.29
C LEU A 70 0.19 -6.86 -7.46
N SER A 71 0.74 -7.25 -8.62
CA SER A 71 2.19 -7.32 -8.86
C SER A 71 2.94 -6.01 -8.53
N PRO A 72 2.47 -4.82 -8.94
CA PRO A 72 3.18 -3.57 -8.64
C PRO A 72 3.32 -3.31 -7.13
N VAL A 73 2.27 -3.57 -6.36
CA VAL A 73 2.29 -3.44 -4.90
C VAL A 73 3.15 -4.52 -4.27
N TYR A 74 3.04 -5.76 -4.75
CA TYR A 74 3.81 -6.88 -4.24
C TYR A 74 5.32 -6.67 -4.38
N GLN A 75 5.76 -6.08 -5.49
CA GLN A 75 7.17 -5.71 -5.72
C GLN A 75 7.64 -4.53 -4.85
N LEU A 76 6.73 -3.66 -4.40
CA LEU A 76 7.04 -2.53 -3.52
C LEU A 76 7.29 -2.99 -2.08
N ILE A 77 6.56 -3.99 -1.58
CA ILE A 77 6.58 -4.42 -0.16
C ILE A 77 8.00 -4.69 0.37
N PRO A 78 8.88 -5.44 -0.32
CA PRO A 78 10.23 -5.69 0.19
C PRO A 78 11.06 -4.43 0.39
N THR A 79 10.83 -3.41 -0.44
CA THR A 79 11.51 -2.12 -0.34
C THR A 79 11.06 -1.29 0.86
N LEU A 80 9.86 -1.59 1.38
CA LEU A 80 9.30 -0.93 2.56
C LEU A 80 9.68 -1.69 3.85
N MET A 81 9.80 -3.02 3.79
CA MET A 81 10.11 -3.88 4.94
C MET A 81 11.60 -3.88 5.30
N LYS A 82 12.51 -3.85 4.32
CA LYS A 82 13.97 -3.89 4.56
C LYS A 82 14.54 -2.68 5.31
N GLN A 83 13.77 -1.61 5.47
CA GLN A 83 14.30 -0.34 5.98
C GLN A 83 14.22 -0.18 7.50
N GLU A 84 13.69 -1.17 8.23
CA GLU A 84 13.63 -1.17 9.70
C GLU A 84 14.64 -2.09 10.39
N GLU A 85 15.46 -2.83 9.63
CA GLU A 85 16.56 -3.66 10.17
C GLU A 85 17.80 -2.85 10.60
N LYS A 86 17.66 -1.59 11.05
CA LYS A 86 18.79 -0.79 11.54
C LYS A 86 18.49 0.00 12.80
#